data_AF-A0A2H9PMF3-F1
#
_entry.id   AF-A0A2H9PMF3-F1
#
_cell.length_a   1.000
_cell.length_b   1.000
_cell.length_c   1.000
_cell.angle_alpha   90.00
_cell.angle_beta   90.00
_cell.angle_gamma   90.00
#
_symmetry.space_group_name_H-M   'P 1'
#
loop_
_entity.id
_entity.type
_entity.pdbx_description
1 polymer ?
#
loop_
_entity_poly.entity_id
_entity_poly.type
_entity_poly.pdbx_seq_one_letter_code
_entity_poly.pdbx_strand_id
1 'polypeptide(L)' 'KITTRKSPDGEGRATWERYEMRVHKRLIDLGIDERALRLVMRVQIPEGLNIEIEMIDV' A
#
# COMPACT_ATOMS: atom_id res chain seq x y z
N LYS A 1 3.02 -1.78 13.04
CA LYS A 1 3.99 -2.69 13.70
C LYS A 1 3.20 -3.54 14.68
N ILE A 2 3.41 -4.86 14.71
CA ILE A 2 2.69 -5.78 15.57
C ILE A 2 3.73 -6.64 16.29
N THR A 3 3.59 -6.79 17.61
CA THR A 3 4.46 -7.66 18.40
C THR A 3 3.64 -8.74 19.07
N THR A 4 3.94 -10.00 18.75
CA THR A 4 3.27 -11.17 19.30
C THR A 4 4.28 -12.06 20.00
N ARG A 5 3.80 -12.83 20.98
CA ARG A 5 4.61 -13.90 21.57
C ARG A 5 4.83 -14.97 20.49
N LYS A 6 6.04 -15.52 20.42
CA LYS A 6 6.35 -16.65 19.52
C LYS A 6 5.54 -17.89 19.88
N SER A 7 5.44 -18.18 21.17
CA SER A 7 4.69 -19.34 21.65
C SER A 7 3.18 -19.09 21.53
N PRO A 8 2.42 -20.07 21.01
CA PRO A 8 0.96 -20.02 20.99
C PRO A 8 0.36 -20.15 22.40
N ASP A 9 1.09 -20.77 23.31
CA ASP A 9 0.72 -21.04 24.70
C ASP A 9 1.75 -20.46 25.70
N GLY A 10 1.38 -20.49 26.98
CA GLY A 10 2.09 -19.83 28.08
C GLY A 10 3.43 -20.47 28.47
N GLU A 11 3.72 -21.64 27.93
CA GLU A 11 4.87 -22.48 28.26
C GLU A 11 6.17 -21.98 27.59
N GLY A 12 7.32 -22.36 28.17
CA GLY A 12 8.65 -22.04 27.65
C GLY A 12 9.15 -20.60 27.85
N ARG A 13 10.21 -20.23 27.12
CA ARG A 13 10.89 -18.92 27.25
C ARG A 13 10.09 -17.82 26.56
N ALA A 14 9.82 -16.73 27.29
CA ALA A 14 9.16 -15.54 26.74
C ALA A 14 10.01 -14.92 25.60
N THR A 15 9.65 -15.24 24.37
CA THR A 15 10.28 -14.73 23.14
C THR A 15 9.22 -14.02 22.31
N TRP A 16 9.63 -12.90 21.68
CA TRP A 16 8.73 -11.98 21.02
C TRP A 16 9.13 -11.79 19.57
N GLU A 17 8.16 -11.83 18.67
CA GLU A 17 8.31 -11.46 17.28
C GLU A 17 7.91 -10.01 17.06
N ARG A 18 8.56 -9.36 16.10
CA ARG A 18 8.26 -7.99 15.70
C ARG A 18 7.96 -7.97 14.21
N TYR A 19 6.69 -7.84 13.88
CA TYR A 19 6.20 -7.73 12.51
C TYR A 19 6.06 -6.25 12.12
N GLU A 20 6.57 -5.90 10.94
CA GLU A 20 6.40 -4.58 10.34
C GLU A 20 5.74 -4.69 8.97
N MET A 21 4.70 -3.88 8.75
CA MET A 21 4.17 -3.61 7.43
C MET A 21 4.65 -2.22 7.03
N ARG A 22 5.30 -2.09 5.87
CA ARG A 22 5.80 -0.82 5.33
C ARG A 22 4.98 -0.43 4.10
N VAL A 23 4.18 0.61 4.23
CA VAL A 23 3.32 1.12 3.16
C VAL A 23 4.01 2.31 2.51
N HIS A 24 4.18 2.26 1.18
CA HIS A 24 4.75 3.36 0.40
C HIS A 24 3.62 4.03 -0.39
N LYS A 25 3.31 5.29 -0.08
CA LYS A 25 2.33 6.10 -0.81
C LYS A 25 3.06 7.12 -1.69
N ARG A 26 2.54 7.33 -2.89
CA ARG A 26 3.01 8.34 -3.84
C ARG A 26 1.79 9.10 -4.36
N LEU A 27 1.92 10.42 -4.53
CA LEU A 27 0.93 11.28 -5.16
C LEU A 27 1.50 11.75 -6.50
N ILE A 28 0.70 11.71 -7.54
CA ILE A 28 1.07 12.17 -8.89
C ILE A 28 -0.02 13.12 -9.34
N ASP A 29 0.33 14.40 -9.50
CA ASP A 29 -0.58 15.42 -10.02
C ASP A 29 -0.38 15.52 -11.54
N LEU A 30 -1.47 15.41 -12.29
CA LEU A 30 -1.48 15.54 -13.75
C LEU A 30 -2.29 16.77 -14.14
N GLY A 31 -1.73 17.60 -15.01
CA GLY A 31 -2.45 18.73 -15.62
C GLY A 31 -3.61 18.21 -16.48
N ILE A 32 -4.75 18.89 -16.40
CA ILE A 32 -6.05 18.46 -16.92
C ILE A 32 -6.00 18.33 -18.45
N ASP A 33 -5.78 17.10 -18.92
CA ASP A 33 -6.17 16.66 -20.26
C ASP A 33 -6.78 15.26 -20.12
N GLU A 34 -8.08 15.14 -20.37
CA GLU A 34 -8.85 13.90 -20.23
C GLU A 34 -8.23 12.75 -21.06
N ARG A 35 -7.54 13.10 -22.15
CA ARG A 35 -6.79 12.17 -22.99
C ARG A 35 -5.59 11.56 -22.27
N ALA A 36 -4.88 12.34 -21.47
CA ALA A 36 -3.73 11.88 -20.70
C ALA A 36 -4.18 10.90 -19.59
N LEU A 37 -5.28 11.19 -18.91
CA LEU A 37 -5.85 10.28 -17.89
C LEU A 37 -6.20 8.92 -18.47
N ARG A 38 -6.83 8.87 -19.65
CA ARG A 38 -7.16 7.61 -20.33
C ARG A 38 -5.94 6.80 -20.74
N LEU A 39 -4.82 7.45 -21.06
CA LEU A 39 -3.56 6.77 -21.37
C LEU A 39 -2.92 6.20 -20.11
N VAL A 40 -2.96 6.92 -18.99
CA VAL A 40 -2.43 6.46 -17.70
C VAL A 40 -3.21 5.24 -17.19
N MET A 41 -4.53 5.21 -17.33
CA MET A 41 -5.34 4.04 -16.95
C MET A 41 -5.03 2.77 -17.76
N ARG A 42 -4.43 2.89 -18.95
CA ARG A 42 -4.04 1.74 -19.78
C ARG A 42 -2.70 1.14 -19.39
N VAL A 43 -1.94 1.79 -18.51
CA VAL A 43 -0.66 1.27 -18.06
C VAL A 43 -0.89 0.00 -17.26
N GLN A 44 -0.09 -1.04 -17.52
CA GLN A 44 -0.18 -2.29 -16.76
C GLN A 44 0.16 -2.03 -15.30
N ILE A 45 -0.81 -2.29 -14.43
CA ILE A 45 -0.64 -2.17 -12.98
C ILE A 45 0.14 -3.40 -12.50
N PRO A 46 1.32 -3.23 -11.88
CA PRO A 46 2.06 -4.36 -11.32
C PRO A 46 1.30 -4.99 -10.16
N GLU A 47 1.44 -6.32 -10.00
CA GLU A 47 0.79 -7.05 -8.92
C GLU A 47 1.25 -6.54 -7.54
N GLY A 48 0.31 -6.27 -6.63
CA GLY A 48 0.58 -5.78 -5.28
C GLY A 48 0.60 -4.25 -5.12
N LEU A 49 0.33 -3.49 -6.19
CA LEU A 49 0.16 -2.04 -6.13
C LEU A 49 -1.33 -1.68 -6.13
N ASN A 50 -1.75 -0.82 -5.20
CA ASN A 50 -3.08 -0.22 -5.21
C ASN A 50 -2.99 1.21 -5.75
N ILE A 51 -3.73 1.53 -6.80
CA ILE A 51 -3.81 2.85 -7.43
C ILE A 51 -5.24 3.35 -7.32
N GLU A 52 -5.42 4.56 -6.80
CA GLU A 52 -6.69 5.28 -6.76
C GLU A 52 -6.54 6.57 -7.60
N ILE A 53 -7.53 6.86 -8.44
CA ILE A 53 -7.54 8.02 -9.33
C ILE A 53 -8.79 8.82 -9.00
N GLU A 54 -8.62 10.07 -8.59
CA GLU A 54 -9.71 11.01 -8.34
C GLU A 54 -9.63 12.18 -9.32
N MET A 55 -10.79 12.58 -9.87
CA MET A 55 -10.91 13.83 -10.63
C MET A 55 -11.34 14.93 -9.68
N ILE A 56 -10.51 15.97 -9.56
CA ILE A 56 -10.85 17.18 -8.82
C ILE A 56 -11.43 18.16 -9.84
N ASP A 57 -12.76 18.26 -9.90
CA ASP A 57 -13.42 19.34 -10.61
C ASP A 57 -13.23 20.63 -9.80
N VAL A 58 -12.75 21.69 -10.47
CA VAL A 58 -12.57 23.04 -9.90
C VAL A 58 -13.89 23.81 -9.97
#